data_AF-A0A2D4KX49-F1
#
_entry.id   AF-A0A2D4KX49-F1
#
_cell.length_a   1.000
_cell.length_b   1.000
_cell.length_c   1.000
_cell.angle_alpha   90.00
_cell.angle_beta   90.00
_cell.angle_gamma   90.00
#
_symmetry.space_group_name_H-M   'P 1'
#
loop_
_entity.id
_entity.type
_entity.pdbx_description
1 polymer ?
#
loop_
_entity_poly.entity_id
_entity_poly.type
_entity_poly.pdbx_seq_one_letter_code
_entity_poly.pdbx_strand_id
1 'polypeptide(L)'
;CFGEETGPPVSPVSPAMSTAITAAEKVDGFTRRSVRKAQKQKRSQGSSQFRCQSSQVELFPLPQLKDATSNEQQVLFCQKLQQCCVLFDFMDSVSDLRSKEIKRATLNELVEYVSTNRGVITESAYSEIVKMISSNIFRTLPPSENPDFDPEEDEPTLEASWPHIQLVYEFLLRFLESPDFQPSIAKRHIDQKFVQQLLELFDSEDPRERDFLKTVLHRIYGKFLGLRAFIRKQINNIFLRFIYETEHFNGVAELLEILGSIINGFALPLKAEHKQFLLKVLIPMHSAKGLALFHAQVC
;
A
#
# COMPACT_ATOMS: atom_id res chain seq x y z
N CYS A 1 -14.94 65.45 77.87
CA CYS A 1 -13.84 65.42 78.86
C CYS A 1 -12.98 64.20 78.60
N PHE A 2 -11.68 64.38 78.76
CA PHE A 2 -10.57 63.47 78.50
C PHE A 2 -10.69 62.06 79.12
N GLY A 3 -9.98 61.12 78.51
CA GLY A 3 -9.48 59.90 79.17
C GLY A 3 -9.14 58.79 78.18
N GLU A 4 -7.86 58.67 77.81
CA GLU A 4 -7.27 57.45 77.24
C GLU A 4 -7.37 56.29 78.22
N GLU A 5 -7.52 55.05 77.72
CA GLU A 5 -6.71 53.91 78.14
C GLU A 5 -6.88 52.71 77.19
N THR A 6 -5.79 52.42 76.48
CA THR A 6 -5.27 51.14 75.96
C THR A 6 -6.23 49.97 75.68
N GLY A 7 -6.39 49.65 74.39
CA GLY A 7 -7.05 48.43 73.89
C GLY A 7 -6.09 47.24 73.62
N PRO A 8 -6.63 46.01 73.53
CA PRO A 8 -5.93 44.73 73.71
C PRO A 8 -5.61 43.98 72.38
N PRO A 9 -5.06 42.74 72.41
CA PRO A 9 -4.31 42.17 71.28
C PRO A 9 -4.99 41.02 70.49
N VAL A 10 -4.28 40.57 69.44
CA VAL A 10 -4.34 39.31 68.65
C VAL A 10 -5.60 39.08 67.78
N SER A 11 -5.56 38.71 66.49
CA SER A 11 -4.59 37.99 65.63
C SER A 11 -4.87 38.35 64.15
N PRO A 12 -3.94 38.18 63.18
CA PRO A 12 -4.33 38.19 61.78
C PRO A 12 -4.12 36.84 61.09
N VAL A 13 -5.18 36.41 60.42
CA VAL A 13 -5.21 35.52 59.26
C VAL A 13 -5.34 36.43 58.02
N SER A 14 -4.93 35.92 56.84
CA SER A 14 -5.33 36.34 55.48
C SER A 14 -4.21 37.04 54.65
N PRO A 15 -4.37 37.20 53.32
CA PRO A 15 -3.76 36.29 52.35
C PRO A 15 -3.19 37.02 51.10
N ALA A 16 -2.92 36.23 50.05
CA ALA A 16 -3.07 36.59 48.63
C ALA A 16 -2.01 37.47 47.92
N MET A 17 -1.39 36.81 46.94
CA MET A 17 -1.21 37.20 45.52
C MET A 17 -0.54 38.53 45.12
N SER A 18 0.58 38.33 44.40
CA SER A 18 0.89 38.84 43.05
C SER A 18 1.93 39.96 42.87
N THR A 19 2.86 39.63 41.94
CA THR A 19 3.65 40.47 41.03
C THR A 19 4.80 41.32 41.56
N ALA A 20 6.03 41.00 41.14
CA ALA A 20 6.90 41.88 40.33
C ALA A 20 8.22 41.16 39.96
N ILE A 21 8.72 41.45 38.76
CA ILE A 21 9.96 40.96 38.15
C ILE A 21 11.12 41.88 38.57
N THR A 22 12.27 41.32 38.96
CA THR A 22 13.58 41.98 38.79
C THR A 22 14.71 40.96 38.67
N ALA A 23 15.69 41.32 37.86
CA ALA A 23 16.77 40.50 37.35
C ALA A 23 17.99 40.43 38.29
N ALA A 24 18.73 39.32 38.16
CA ALA A 24 20.20 39.19 38.10
C ALA A 24 20.82 38.12 39.04
N GLU A 25 21.78 37.40 38.44
CA GLU A 25 22.89 36.60 39.02
C GLU A 25 22.73 35.05 39.21
N LYS A 26 23.14 34.30 38.17
CA LYS A 26 24.27 33.31 38.12
C LYS A 26 24.55 32.52 39.43
N VAL A 27 24.63 31.19 39.55
CA VAL A 27 25.28 30.11 38.76
C VAL A 27 24.77 28.72 39.23
N ASP A 28 24.81 27.75 38.30
CA ASP A 28 24.80 26.27 38.39
C ASP A 28 23.61 25.49 38.97
N GLY A 29 22.99 24.74 38.06
CA GLY A 29 22.10 23.62 38.34
C GLY A 29 21.73 22.92 37.04
N PHE A 30 22.63 22.07 36.54
CA PHE A 30 22.42 21.20 35.36
C PHE A 30 21.10 20.42 35.50
N THR A 31 20.02 20.92 34.89
CA THR A 31 18.74 20.20 34.81
C THR A 31 18.68 19.49 33.46
N ARG A 32 18.86 18.17 33.52
CA ARG A 32 18.51 17.23 32.46
C ARG A 32 17.06 17.46 32.02
N ARG A 33 16.85 18.11 30.88
CA ARG A 33 15.68 17.95 30.00
C ARG A 33 15.83 18.88 28.79
N SER A 34 16.55 18.40 27.78
CA SER A 34 16.34 18.70 26.36
C SER A 34 17.50 18.12 25.57
N VAL A 35 17.55 16.79 25.52
CA VAL A 35 18.13 16.13 24.36
C VAL A 35 16.94 15.55 23.64
N ARG A 36 16.45 16.30 22.65
CA ARG A 36 15.73 15.73 21.51
C ARG A 36 16.51 14.47 21.16
N LYS A 37 15.93 13.30 21.42
CA LYS A 37 16.39 12.07 20.78
C LYS A 37 16.18 12.35 19.30
N ALA A 38 17.25 12.74 18.62
CA ALA A 38 17.40 12.52 17.21
C ALA A 38 17.27 11.00 17.06
N GLN A 39 16.04 10.55 16.86
CA GLN A 39 15.71 9.18 16.56
C GLN A 39 16.32 8.97 15.19
N LYS A 40 17.52 8.40 15.23
CA LYS A 40 18.30 7.95 14.09
C LYS A 40 17.30 7.25 13.16
N GLN A 41 16.94 7.89 12.05
CA GLN A 41 16.26 7.26 10.92
C GLN A 41 17.11 6.06 10.54
N LYS A 42 16.77 4.91 11.11
CA LYS A 42 17.36 3.63 10.74
C LYS A 42 16.63 3.25 9.48
N ARG A 43 17.41 3.01 8.42
CA ARG A 43 16.98 2.51 7.11
C ARG A 43 15.76 1.61 7.25
N SER A 44 14.64 2.00 6.65
CA SER A 44 13.51 1.10 6.45
C SER A 44 14.05 -0.15 5.76
N GLN A 45 13.77 -1.31 6.33
CA GLN A 45 14.21 -2.56 5.71
C GLN A 45 13.38 -2.77 4.45
N GLY A 46 13.95 -2.43 3.30
CA GLY A 46 13.38 -2.77 2.00
C GLY A 46 13.05 -4.26 1.92
N SER A 47 11.98 -4.57 1.19
CA SER A 47 11.52 -5.94 0.94
C SER A 47 12.69 -6.90 0.61
N SER A 48 12.64 -8.12 1.15
CA SER A 48 13.73 -9.11 1.10
C SER A 48 14.17 -9.53 -0.32
N GLN A 49 13.50 -9.06 -1.37
CA GLN A 49 13.86 -9.31 -2.78
C GLN A 49 15.19 -8.69 -3.20
N PHE A 50 15.60 -7.58 -2.59
CA PHE A 50 16.81 -6.86 -3.01
C PHE A 50 18.11 -7.62 -2.75
N ARG A 51 18.10 -8.68 -1.93
CA ARG A 51 19.32 -9.41 -1.55
C ARG A 51 19.79 -10.45 -2.56
N CYS A 52 19.04 -10.74 -3.64
CA CYS A 52 19.31 -11.90 -4.49
C CYS A 52 19.74 -11.59 -5.94
N GLN A 53 19.88 -10.33 -6.36
CA GLN A 53 20.45 -9.99 -7.68
C GLN A 53 21.60 -8.98 -7.55
N SER A 54 22.70 -9.43 -6.93
CA SER A 54 23.98 -8.73 -6.92
C SER A 54 24.71 -8.93 -8.26
N SER A 55 24.14 -8.41 -9.34
CA SER A 55 24.83 -8.18 -10.61
C SER A 55 24.32 -6.83 -11.08
N GLN A 56 25.16 -5.80 -11.05
CA GLN A 56 24.81 -4.48 -11.56
C GLN A 56 24.54 -4.62 -13.07
N VAL A 57 23.29 -4.82 -13.45
CA VAL A 57 22.87 -4.86 -14.85
C VAL A 57 22.67 -3.42 -15.29
N GLU A 58 23.68 -2.85 -15.95
CA GLU A 58 23.54 -1.56 -16.62
C GLU A 58 22.51 -1.68 -17.76
N LEU A 59 21.46 -0.86 -17.72
CA LEU A 59 20.45 -0.88 -18.77
C LEU A 59 20.87 0.02 -19.93
N PHE A 60 20.68 -0.47 -21.15
CA PHE A 60 20.85 0.32 -22.37
C PHE A 60 19.49 0.68 -22.96
N PRO A 61 19.28 1.94 -23.39
CA PRO A 61 18.02 2.34 -23.99
C PRO A 61 17.77 1.57 -25.29
N LEU A 62 16.64 0.87 -25.36
CA LEU A 62 16.20 0.19 -26.57
C LEU A 62 15.52 1.17 -27.55
N PRO A 63 15.50 0.88 -28.87
CA PRO A 63 14.79 1.69 -29.86
C PRO A 63 13.32 1.96 -29.48
N GLN A 64 12.73 3.04 -30.00
CA GLN A 64 11.32 3.35 -29.75
C GLN A 64 10.41 2.43 -30.57
N LEU A 65 9.29 1.99 -29.98
CA LEU A 65 8.32 1.09 -30.61
C LEU A 65 7.69 1.72 -31.85
N LYS A 66 7.48 3.03 -31.85
CA LYS A 66 6.89 3.76 -32.98
C LYS A 66 7.75 3.76 -34.24
N ASP A 67 9.07 3.60 -34.10
CA ASP A 67 10.02 3.66 -35.21
C ASP A 67 10.28 2.26 -35.83
N ALA A 68 9.83 1.19 -35.18
CA ALA A 68 10.01 -0.19 -35.61
C ALA A 68 8.88 -0.66 -36.54
N THR A 69 9.18 -1.61 -37.44
CA THR A 69 8.16 -2.25 -38.30
C THR A 69 7.24 -3.17 -37.48
N SER A 70 6.05 -3.50 -37.98
CA SER A 70 5.05 -4.29 -37.23
C SER A 70 5.57 -5.66 -36.74
N ASN A 71 6.45 -6.33 -37.50
CA ASN A 71 7.08 -7.59 -37.08
C ASN A 71 8.15 -7.38 -36.00
N GLU A 72 8.93 -6.30 -36.10
CA GLU A 72 9.97 -5.98 -35.12
C GLU A 72 9.37 -5.43 -33.82
N GLN A 73 8.23 -4.74 -33.90
CA GLN A 73 7.53 -4.19 -32.74
C GLN A 73 7.18 -5.25 -31.70
N GLN A 74 6.71 -6.43 -32.12
CA GLN A 74 6.39 -7.51 -31.18
C GLN A 74 7.64 -8.06 -30.47
N VAL A 75 8.75 -8.22 -31.20
CA VAL A 75 10.02 -8.67 -30.62
C VAL A 75 10.57 -7.61 -29.67
N LEU A 76 10.57 -6.35 -30.08
CA LEU A 76 11.04 -5.22 -29.29
C LEU A 76 10.18 -5.02 -28.03
N PHE A 77 8.87 -5.22 -28.13
CA PHE A 77 7.95 -5.19 -26.99
C PHE A 77 8.32 -6.25 -25.95
N CYS A 78 8.58 -7.50 -26.39
CA CYS A 78 9.04 -8.57 -25.49
C CYS A 78 10.40 -8.24 -24.85
N GLN A 79 11.35 -7.70 -25.62
CA GLN A 79 12.65 -7.29 -25.09
C GLN A 79 12.53 -6.19 -24.04
N LYS A 80 11.67 -5.19 -24.27
CA LYS A 80 11.38 -4.12 -23.28
C LYS A 80 10.74 -4.68 -22.01
N LEU A 81 9.79 -5.62 -22.12
CA LEU A 81 9.20 -6.29 -20.95
C LEU A 81 10.26 -7.03 -20.11
N GLN A 82 11.17 -7.75 -20.78
CA GLN A 82 12.28 -8.44 -20.12
C GLN A 82 13.23 -7.46 -19.44
N GLN A 83 13.53 -6.34 -20.09
CA GLN A 83 14.35 -5.28 -19.51
C GLN A 83 13.71 -4.70 -18.23
N CYS A 84 12.39 -4.52 -18.22
CA CYS A 84 11.64 -4.04 -17.06
C CYS A 84 11.58 -5.04 -15.90
N CYS A 85 11.99 -6.30 -16.08
CA CYS A 85 12.09 -7.28 -15.00
C CYS A 85 13.26 -7.00 -14.03
N VAL A 86 14.25 -6.19 -14.42
CA VAL A 86 15.39 -5.84 -13.57
C VAL A 86 14.94 -4.91 -12.44
N LEU A 87 15.22 -5.30 -11.19
CA LEU A 87 14.85 -4.52 -10.00
C LEU A 87 15.99 -3.57 -9.60
N PHE A 88 15.62 -2.38 -9.14
CA PHE A 88 16.56 -1.38 -8.63
C PHE A 88 16.26 -1.10 -7.17
N ASP A 89 17.32 -0.91 -6.38
CA ASP A 89 17.18 -0.45 -5.00
C ASP A 89 16.95 1.07 -4.96
N PHE A 90 15.80 1.49 -4.44
CA PHE A 90 15.47 2.90 -4.26
C PHE A 90 15.86 3.45 -2.88
N MET A 91 16.32 2.59 -1.96
CA MET A 91 16.85 3.02 -0.67
C MET A 91 18.20 3.72 -0.80
N ASP A 92 18.95 3.44 -1.87
CA ASP A 92 20.07 4.24 -2.33
C ASP A 92 19.61 5.15 -3.48
N SER A 93 19.32 6.42 -3.14
CA SER A 93 18.79 7.41 -4.07
C SER A 93 19.79 7.88 -5.13
N VAL A 94 21.09 7.57 -4.99
CA VAL A 94 22.14 8.04 -5.91
C VAL A 94 22.65 6.92 -6.82
N SER A 95 22.42 5.66 -6.44
CA SER A 95 22.73 4.50 -7.28
C SER A 95 21.88 4.44 -8.55
N ASP A 96 22.49 3.98 -9.65
CA ASP A 96 21.82 3.54 -10.89
C ASP A 96 20.83 4.55 -11.50
N LEU A 97 21.01 5.87 -11.27
CA LEU A 97 20.10 6.91 -11.73
C LEU A 97 19.75 6.80 -13.22
N ARG A 98 20.76 6.54 -14.05
CA ARG A 98 20.59 6.35 -15.49
C ARG A 98 19.71 5.14 -15.80
N SER A 99 20.01 3.98 -15.21
CA SER A 99 19.25 2.75 -15.43
C SER A 99 17.82 2.85 -14.88
N LYS A 100 17.64 3.51 -13.72
CA LYS A 100 16.33 3.83 -13.15
C LYS A 100 15.48 4.67 -14.10
N GLU A 101 16.07 5.71 -14.71
CA GLU A 101 15.38 6.54 -15.68
C GLU A 101 15.06 5.79 -16.97
N ILE A 102 15.98 4.96 -17.47
CA ILE A 102 15.72 4.11 -18.66
C ILE A 102 14.53 3.18 -18.41
N LYS A 103 14.48 2.51 -17.26
CA LYS A 103 13.34 1.65 -16.90
C LYS A 103 12.05 2.46 -16.78
N ARG A 104 12.09 3.63 -16.15
CA ARG A 104 10.91 4.52 -16.02
C ARG A 104 10.38 4.96 -17.38
N ALA A 105 11.25 5.40 -18.29
CA ALA A 105 10.87 5.81 -19.64
C ALA A 105 10.30 4.62 -20.44
N THR A 106 10.93 3.45 -20.32
CA THR A 106 10.48 2.22 -21.01
C THR A 106 9.10 1.78 -20.50
N LEU A 107 8.85 1.81 -19.18
CA LEU A 107 7.54 1.47 -18.61
C LEU A 107 6.45 2.44 -19.10
N ASN A 108 6.73 3.75 -19.14
CA ASN A 108 5.79 4.74 -19.69
C ASN A 108 5.46 4.45 -21.15
N GLU A 109 6.48 4.18 -21.97
CA GLU A 109 6.28 3.82 -23.38
C GLU A 109 5.42 2.56 -23.53
N LEU A 110 5.63 1.54 -22.68
CA LEU A 110 4.83 0.31 -22.69
C LEU A 110 3.36 0.56 -22.31
N VAL A 111 3.10 1.43 -21.33
CA VAL A 111 1.75 1.85 -20.93
C VAL A 111 1.04 2.54 -22.10
N GLU A 112 1.70 3.50 -22.75
CA GLU A 112 1.15 4.23 -23.90
C GLU A 112 0.91 3.29 -25.08
N TYR A 113 1.85 2.37 -25.33
CA TYR A 113 1.78 1.42 -26.44
C TYR A 113 0.57 0.48 -26.32
N VAL A 114 0.35 -0.12 -25.15
CA VAL A 114 -0.80 -1.02 -24.89
C VAL A 114 -2.13 -0.26 -24.87
N SER A 115 -2.11 1.02 -24.48
CA SER A 115 -3.33 1.84 -24.41
C SER A 115 -3.81 2.32 -25.79
N THR A 116 -2.87 2.66 -26.67
CA THR A 116 -3.18 3.31 -27.96
C THR A 116 -3.31 2.33 -29.11
N ASN A 117 -2.53 1.26 -29.11
CA ASN A 117 -2.43 0.34 -30.25
C ASN A 117 -3.30 -0.91 -30.04
N ARG A 118 -4.01 -1.32 -31.09
CA ARG A 118 -4.81 -2.55 -31.10
C ARG A 118 -4.03 -3.73 -31.67
N GLY A 119 -4.39 -4.94 -31.23
CA GLY A 119 -3.77 -6.19 -31.69
C GLY A 119 -2.35 -6.42 -31.15
N VAL A 120 -1.90 -5.61 -30.19
CA VAL A 120 -0.55 -5.72 -29.61
C VAL A 120 -0.40 -6.94 -28.71
N ILE A 121 -1.46 -7.32 -28.00
CA ILE A 121 -1.44 -8.38 -26.99
C ILE A 121 -1.58 -9.74 -27.68
N THR A 122 -0.46 -10.26 -28.20
CA THR A 122 -0.37 -11.59 -28.79
C THR A 122 -0.29 -12.70 -27.72
N GLU A 123 -0.56 -13.95 -28.09
CA GLU A 123 -0.55 -15.08 -27.14
C GLU A 123 0.81 -15.25 -26.44
N SER A 124 1.92 -15.08 -27.17
CA SER A 124 3.28 -15.14 -26.63
C SER A 124 3.59 -14.01 -25.64
N ALA A 125 2.95 -12.84 -25.80
CA ALA A 125 3.18 -11.70 -24.94
C ALA A 125 2.62 -11.90 -23.51
N TYR A 126 1.56 -12.70 -23.34
CA TYR A 126 0.95 -12.91 -22.01
C TYR A 126 1.94 -13.44 -20.97
N SER A 127 2.81 -14.37 -21.37
CA SER A 127 3.81 -14.94 -20.47
C SER A 127 4.81 -13.88 -20.01
N GLU A 128 5.34 -13.08 -20.93
CA GLU A 128 6.33 -12.03 -20.62
C GLU A 128 5.70 -10.88 -19.82
N ILE A 129 4.46 -10.50 -20.14
CA ILE A 129 3.70 -9.48 -19.39
C ILE A 129 3.50 -9.91 -17.95
N VAL A 130 2.94 -11.12 -17.72
CA VAL A 130 2.66 -11.59 -16.35
C VAL A 130 3.95 -11.79 -15.58
N LYS A 131 5.03 -12.25 -16.22
CA LYS A 131 6.35 -12.37 -15.60
C LYS A 131 6.90 -11.00 -15.16
N MET A 132 6.87 -10.00 -16.04
CA MET A 132 7.32 -8.63 -15.73
C MET A 132 6.52 -8.04 -14.57
N ILE A 133 5.20 -8.20 -14.57
CA ILE A 133 4.34 -7.73 -13.47
C ILE A 133 4.72 -8.45 -12.18
N SER A 134 4.76 -9.79 -12.20
CA SER A 134 5.02 -10.62 -11.03
C SER A 134 6.38 -10.33 -10.38
N SER A 135 7.43 -10.11 -11.19
CA SER A 135 8.76 -9.79 -10.67
C SER A 135 8.84 -8.42 -10.00
N ASN A 136 7.97 -7.48 -10.37
CA ASN A 136 7.98 -6.12 -9.85
C ASN A 136 7.04 -5.89 -8.66
N ILE A 137 5.84 -6.51 -8.66
CA ILE A 137 4.84 -6.24 -7.61
C ILE A 137 4.92 -7.22 -6.44
N PHE A 138 5.14 -8.50 -6.69
CA PHE A 138 5.04 -9.54 -5.65
C PHE A 138 6.32 -9.56 -4.83
N ARG A 139 6.26 -8.96 -3.65
CA ARG A 139 7.37 -8.86 -2.70
C ARG A 139 6.87 -9.12 -1.30
N THR A 140 7.77 -9.53 -0.41
CA THR A 140 7.46 -9.56 1.03
C THR A 140 7.40 -8.12 1.53
N LEU A 141 6.26 -7.70 2.05
CA LEU A 141 6.11 -6.39 2.65
C LEU A 141 7.08 -6.23 3.84
N PRO A 142 7.67 -5.05 4.05
CA PRO A 142 8.48 -4.80 5.22
C PRO A 142 7.66 -5.05 6.50
N PRO A 143 8.25 -5.62 7.56
CA PRO A 143 7.54 -5.76 8.82
C PRO A 143 7.17 -4.37 9.34
N SER A 144 5.96 -4.21 9.88
CA SER A 144 5.58 -2.98 10.57
C SER A 144 6.58 -2.71 11.69
N GLU A 145 7.27 -1.57 11.63
CA GLU A 145 8.32 -1.21 12.59
C GLU A 145 7.74 -0.72 13.92
N ASN A 146 6.43 -0.42 13.98
CA ASN A 146 5.75 0.11 15.15
C ASN A 146 4.59 -0.80 15.61
N PRO A 147 4.77 -1.60 16.69
CA PRO A 147 3.70 -2.45 17.22
C PRO A 147 2.56 -1.67 17.89
N ASP A 148 2.77 -0.39 18.22
CA ASP A 148 1.75 0.53 18.75
C ASP A 148 1.25 1.51 17.66
N PHE A 149 1.41 1.15 16.37
CA PHE A 149 1.00 2.01 15.26
C PHE A 149 -0.49 2.36 15.36
N ASP A 150 -0.78 3.65 15.46
CA ASP A 150 -2.15 4.15 15.39
C ASP A 150 -2.45 4.58 13.95
N PRO A 151 -3.25 3.80 13.20
CA PRO A 151 -3.61 4.14 11.82
C PRO A 151 -4.38 5.46 11.67
N GLU A 152 -4.91 6.04 12.75
CA GLU A 152 -5.53 7.37 12.71
C GLU A 152 -4.52 8.52 12.93
N GLU A 153 -3.43 8.29 13.66
CA GLU A 153 -2.47 9.34 14.07
C GLU A 153 -1.11 9.26 13.35
N ASP A 154 -0.67 8.05 12.97
CA ASP A 154 0.65 7.83 12.40
C ASP A 154 0.69 7.97 10.87
N GLU A 155 1.78 8.56 10.36
CA GLU A 155 2.01 8.67 8.92
C GLU A 155 2.36 7.31 8.29
N PRO A 156 1.71 6.90 7.19
CA PRO A 156 1.97 5.60 6.57
C PRO A 156 3.35 5.55 5.91
N THR A 157 4.02 4.40 5.99
CA THR A 157 5.28 4.20 5.28
C THR A 157 5.03 4.11 3.78
N LEU A 158 5.58 5.07 3.02
CA LEU A 158 5.48 5.10 1.56
C LEU A 158 6.50 4.16 0.90
N GLU A 159 6.09 3.51 -0.19
CA GLU A 159 6.98 2.63 -0.94
C GLU A 159 8.06 3.43 -1.69
N ALA A 160 9.33 3.15 -1.42
CA ALA A 160 10.46 3.87 -2.02
C ALA A 160 10.55 3.65 -3.54
N SER A 161 10.16 2.46 -4.02
CA SER A 161 10.21 2.08 -5.43
C SER A 161 8.98 2.54 -6.23
N TRP A 162 8.14 3.39 -5.63
CA TRP A 162 6.89 3.89 -6.22
C TRP A 162 7.02 4.43 -7.66
N PRO A 163 8.08 5.19 -8.04
CA PRO A 163 8.23 5.69 -9.40
C PRO A 163 8.23 4.61 -10.50
N HIS A 164 8.61 3.38 -10.15
CA HIS A 164 8.51 2.23 -11.06
C HIS A 164 7.24 1.43 -10.82
N ILE A 165 6.91 1.14 -9.56
CA ILE A 165 5.76 0.30 -9.19
C ILE A 165 4.44 0.91 -9.66
N GLN A 166 4.27 2.23 -9.57
CA GLN A 166 3.10 2.93 -10.09
C GLN A 166 2.86 2.61 -11.57
N LEU A 167 3.91 2.69 -12.39
CA LEU A 167 3.81 2.43 -13.83
C LEU A 167 3.52 0.95 -14.12
N VAL A 168 4.01 0.04 -13.28
CA VAL A 168 3.70 -1.39 -13.41
C VAL A 168 2.22 -1.66 -13.09
N TYR A 169 1.67 -1.04 -12.04
CA TYR A 169 0.24 -1.14 -11.74
C TYR A 169 -0.63 -0.50 -12.83
N GLU A 170 -0.24 0.66 -13.34
CA GLU A 170 -0.91 1.31 -14.45
C GLU A 170 -0.90 0.42 -15.70
N PHE A 171 0.26 -0.15 -16.04
CA PHE A 171 0.40 -1.10 -17.13
C PHE A 171 -0.50 -2.33 -16.94
N LEU A 172 -0.50 -2.94 -15.76
CA LEU A 172 -1.37 -4.08 -15.43
C LEU A 172 -2.85 -3.72 -15.60
N LEU A 173 -3.27 -2.54 -15.14
CA LEU A 173 -4.66 -2.10 -15.27
C LEU A 173 -5.03 -1.90 -16.75
N ARG A 174 -4.19 -1.20 -17.53
CA ARG A 174 -4.41 -1.03 -18.98
C ARG A 174 -4.44 -2.37 -19.72
N PHE A 175 -3.56 -3.30 -19.36
CA PHE A 175 -3.54 -4.66 -19.90
C PHE A 175 -4.85 -5.41 -19.61
N LEU A 176 -5.36 -5.35 -18.38
CA LEU A 176 -6.63 -5.99 -18.01
C LEU A 176 -7.84 -5.32 -18.67
N GLU A 177 -7.82 -3.99 -18.83
CA GLU A 177 -8.91 -3.20 -19.42
C GLU A 177 -8.91 -3.19 -20.95
N SER A 178 -7.80 -3.62 -21.57
CA SER A 178 -7.67 -3.68 -23.02
C SER A 178 -8.81 -4.48 -23.67
N PRO A 179 -9.40 -3.98 -24.77
CA PRO A 179 -10.43 -4.71 -25.51
C PRO A 179 -9.90 -6.00 -26.14
N ASP A 180 -8.58 -6.08 -26.37
CA ASP A 180 -7.92 -7.25 -26.96
C ASP A 180 -7.53 -8.30 -25.91
N PHE A 181 -7.83 -8.04 -24.63
CA PHE A 181 -7.55 -8.97 -23.54
C PHE A 181 -8.43 -10.22 -23.63
N GLN A 182 -7.80 -11.40 -23.60
CA GLN A 182 -8.44 -12.70 -23.72
C GLN A 182 -8.34 -13.50 -22.40
N PRO A 183 -9.41 -13.58 -21.60
CA PRO A 183 -9.40 -14.32 -20.33
C PRO A 183 -9.08 -15.82 -20.50
N SER A 184 -9.43 -16.41 -21.65
CA SER A 184 -9.17 -17.82 -21.97
C SER A 184 -7.68 -18.16 -22.06
N ILE A 185 -6.86 -17.21 -22.52
CA ILE A 185 -5.39 -17.33 -22.61
C ILE A 185 -4.77 -16.95 -21.27
N ALA A 186 -5.21 -15.82 -20.70
CA ALA A 186 -4.66 -15.26 -19.47
C ALA A 186 -4.79 -16.19 -18.26
N LYS A 187 -5.84 -17.02 -18.19
CA LYS A 187 -6.06 -17.97 -17.08
C LYS A 187 -4.93 -18.99 -16.88
N ARG A 188 -4.07 -19.19 -17.89
CA ARG A 188 -2.88 -20.06 -17.77
C ARG A 188 -1.75 -19.43 -16.95
N HIS A 189 -1.79 -18.10 -16.80
CA HIS A 189 -0.75 -17.31 -16.11
C HIS A 189 -1.30 -16.60 -14.87
N ILE A 190 -2.57 -16.19 -14.89
CA ILE A 190 -3.29 -15.62 -13.74
C ILE A 190 -4.09 -16.75 -13.08
N ASP A 191 -3.44 -17.44 -12.15
CA ASP A 191 -4.00 -18.59 -11.42
C ASP A 191 -4.29 -18.24 -9.94
N GLN A 192 -4.63 -19.26 -9.14
CA GLN A 192 -4.87 -19.08 -7.72
C GLN A 192 -3.63 -18.58 -6.96
N LYS A 193 -2.43 -18.96 -7.40
CA LYS A 193 -1.18 -18.51 -6.79
C LYS A 193 -0.96 -17.03 -7.04
N PHE A 194 -1.17 -16.57 -8.27
CA PHE A 194 -1.11 -15.15 -8.62
C PHE A 194 -2.07 -14.33 -7.74
N VAL A 195 -3.33 -14.79 -7.61
CA VAL A 195 -4.34 -14.12 -6.78
C VAL A 195 -3.95 -14.11 -5.30
N GLN A 196 -3.39 -15.22 -4.79
CA GLN A 196 -2.91 -15.30 -3.40
C GLN A 196 -1.82 -14.26 -3.13
N GLN A 197 -0.80 -14.17 -4.00
CA GLN A 197 0.28 -13.19 -3.86
C GLN A 197 -0.24 -11.75 -4.02
N LEU A 198 -1.24 -11.53 -4.87
CA LEU A 198 -1.89 -10.22 -5.01
C LEU A 198 -2.65 -9.81 -3.75
N LEU A 199 -3.35 -10.76 -3.10
CA LEU A 199 -4.08 -10.51 -1.87
C LEU A 199 -3.16 -10.21 -0.67
N GLU A 200 -1.97 -10.80 -0.63
CA GLU A 200 -0.96 -10.51 0.39
C GLU A 200 -0.49 -9.05 0.35
N LEU A 201 -0.49 -8.42 -0.83
CA LEU A 201 -0.09 -7.02 -0.99
C LEU A 201 -1.11 -6.01 -0.44
N PHE A 202 -2.36 -6.43 -0.16
CA PHE A 202 -3.35 -5.53 0.45
C PHE A 202 -2.97 -5.07 1.85
N ASP A 203 -2.00 -5.75 2.50
CA ASP A 203 -1.45 -5.33 3.77
C ASP A 203 -0.39 -4.22 3.65
N SER A 204 -0.17 -3.67 2.44
CA SER A 204 0.75 -2.55 2.22
C SER A 204 0.29 -1.31 3.01
N GLU A 205 1.24 -0.64 3.68
CA GLU A 205 0.98 0.63 4.38
C GLU A 205 0.69 1.77 3.39
N ASP A 206 1.16 1.69 2.15
CA ASP A 206 0.98 2.73 1.14
C ASP A 206 -0.46 2.71 0.58
N PRO A 207 -1.30 3.73 0.87
CA PRO A 207 -2.68 3.76 0.41
C PRO A 207 -2.81 3.81 -1.11
N ARG A 208 -1.79 4.33 -1.81
CA ARG A 208 -1.78 4.40 -3.27
C ARG A 208 -1.69 3.00 -3.86
N GLU A 209 -0.86 2.14 -3.26
CA GLU A 209 -0.74 0.74 -3.68
C GLU A 209 -2.06 0.00 -3.47
N ARG A 210 -2.69 0.17 -2.30
CA ARG A 210 -3.97 -0.45 -1.99
C ARG A 210 -5.10 -0.05 -2.95
N ASP A 211 -5.17 1.21 -3.37
CA ASP A 211 -6.18 1.64 -4.34
C ASP A 211 -6.01 1.00 -5.74
N PHE A 212 -4.76 0.83 -6.19
CA PHE A 212 -4.47 0.07 -7.41
C PHE A 212 -4.85 -1.40 -7.26
N LEU A 213 -4.44 -2.04 -6.16
CA LEU A 213 -4.76 -3.43 -5.86
C LEU A 213 -6.27 -3.66 -5.82
N LYS A 214 -7.01 -2.73 -5.21
CA LYS A 214 -8.47 -2.74 -5.16
C LYS A 214 -9.08 -2.85 -6.55
N THR A 215 -8.67 -1.94 -7.43
CA THR A 215 -9.16 -1.86 -8.80
C THR A 215 -8.77 -3.10 -9.61
N VAL A 216 -7.50 -3.53 -9.51
CA VAL A 216 -6.99 -4.72 -10.20
C VAL A 216 -7.73 -5.98 -9.77
N LEU A 217 -7.90 -6.21 -8.47
CA LEU A 217 -8.60 -7.38 -7.95
C LEU A 217 -10.06 -7.40 -8.38
N HIS A 218 -10.74 -6.24 -8.38
CA HIS A 218 -12.11 -6.13 -8.88
C HIS A 218 -12.20 -6.50 -10.38
N ARG A 219 -11.27 -6.03 -11.21
CA ARG A 219 -11.21 -6.40 -12.65
C ARG A 219 -10.96 -7.89 -12.84
N ILE A 220 -10.05 -8.49 -12.07
CA ILE A 220 -9.78 -9.94 -12.11
C ILE A 220 -11.05 -10.72 -11.71
N TYR A 221 -11.72 -10.34 -10.63
CA TYR A 221 -12.95 -10.97 -10.18
C TYR A 221 -14.07 -10.91 -11.25
N GLY A 222 -14.19 -9.77 -11.93
CA GLY A 222 -15.13 -9.57 -13.03
C GLY A 222 -14.87 -10.51 -14.20
N LYS A 223 -13.61 -10.57 -14.68
CA LYS A 223 -13.22 -11.29 -15.90
C LYS A 223 -13.03 -12.80 -15.71
N PHE A 224 -12.60 -13.25 -14.52
CA PHE A 224 -12.27 -14.65 -14.27
C PHE A 224 -13.30 -15.36 -13.39
N LEU A 225 -14.36 -15.90 -14.03
CA LEU A 225 -15.43 -16.63 -13.34
C LEU A 225 -14.90 -17.78 -12.46
N GLY A 226 -13.88 -18.51 -12.95
CA GLY A 226 -13.28 -19.65 -12.23
C GLY A 226 -12.50 -19.28 -10.97
N LEU A 227 -12.08 -18.02 -10.81
CA LEU A 227 -11.35 -17.55 -9.63
C LEU A 227 -12.27 -16.95 -8.56
N ARG A 228 -13.54 -16.66 -8.88
CA ARG A 228 -14.46 -15.96 -7.97
C ARG A 228 -14.64 -16.66 -6.62
N ALA A 229 -14.84 -17.98 -6.63
CA ALA A 229 -15.01 -18.75 -5.40
C ALA A 229 -13.74 -18.74 -4.54
N PHE A 230 -12.57 -18.83 -5.18
CA PHE A 230 -11.27 -18.76 -4.51
C PHE A 230 -11.04 -17.39 -3.89
N ILE A 231 -11.26 -16.30 -4.64
CA ILE A 231 -11.12 -14.92 -4.15
C ILE A 231 -12.01 -14.68 -2.92
N ARG A 232 -13.30 -15.03 -2.99
CA ARG A 232 -14.21 -14.89 -1.82
C ARG A 232 -13.70 -15.68 -0.62
N LYS A 233 -13.26 -16.93 -0.83
CA LYS A 233 -12.72 -17.75 0.25
C LYS A 233 -11.47 -17.13 0.89
N GLN A 234 -10.55 -16.58 0.11
CA GLN A 234 -9.34 -15.98 0.64
C GLN A 234 -9.62 -14.67 1.37
N ILE A 235 -10.50 -13.80 0.85
CA ILE A 235 -10.92 -12.60 1.56
C ILE A 235 -11.58 -12.97 2.90
N ASN A 236 -12.42 -14.00 2.91
CA ASN A 236 -13.01 -14.49 4.16
C ASN A 236 -11.94 -14.95 5.16
N ASN A 237 -10.92 -15.68 4.70
CA ASN A 237 -9.83 -16.12 5.57
C ASN A 237 -9.05 -14.93 6.15
N ILE A 238 -8.78 -13.91 5.33
CA ILE A 238 -8.12 -12.67 5.77
C ILE A 238 -8.95 -11.99 6.85
N PHE A 239 -10.25 -11.81 6.65
CA PHE A 239 -11.13 -11.20 7.64
C PHE A 239 -11.26 -12.03 8.92
N LEU A 240 -11.36 -13.36 8.83
CA LEU A 240 -11.39 -14.20 10.01
C LEU A 240 -10.10 -14.08 10.82
N ARG A 241 -8.94 -14.07 10.15
CA ARG A 241 -7.63 -13.87 10.78
C ARG A 241 -7.53 -12.49 11.43
N PHE A 242 -8.00 -11.46 10.74
CA PHE A 242 -8.06 -10.09 11.27
C PHE A 242 -8.91 -10.02 12.54
N ILE A 243 -10.14 -10.56 12.52
CA ILE A 243 -11.09 -10.48 13.64
C ILE A 243 -10.63 -11.32 14.85
N TYR A 244 -10.06 -12.50 14.62
CA TYR A 244 -9.84 -13.49 15.70
C TYR A 244 -8.38 -13.70 16.09
N GLU A 245 -7.40 -13.27 15.29
CA GLU A 245 -5.98 -13.56 15.54
C GLU A 245 -5.12 -12.29 15.67
N THR A 246 -5.10 -11.44 14.64
CA THR A 246 -4.09 -10.37 14.54
C THR A 246 -4.60 -9.00 14.97
N GLU A 247 -5.90 -8.72 14.81
CA GLU A 247 -6.50 -7.37 14.93
C GLU A 247 -5.78 -6.30 14.08
N HIS A 248 -4.97 -6.72 13.10
CA HIS A 248 -4.17 -5.84 12.25
C HIS A 248 -4.21 -6.36 10.81
N PHE A 249 -4.62 -5.48 9.90
CA PHE A 249 -4.56 -5.63 8.45
C PHE A 249 -4.86 -4.26 7.81
N ASN A 250 -3.98 -3.74 6.94
CA ASN A 250 -4.13 -2.37 6.43
C ASN A 250 -5.23 -2.21 5.37
N GLY A 251 -5.54 -3.28 4.61
CA GLY A 251 -6.43 -3.23 3.44
C GLY A 251 -7.88 -3.62 3.70
N VAL A 252 -8.38 -3.53 4.95
CA VAL A 252 -9.74 -3.97 5.29
C VAL A 252 -10.79 -3.19 4.50
N ALA A 253 -10.67 -1.86 4.45
CA ALA A 253 -11.62 -0.98 3.78
C ALA A 253 -11.73 -1.29 2.28
N GLU A 254 -10.60 -1.46 1.60
CA GLU A 254 -10.55 -1.73 0.17
C GLU A 254 -11.13 -3.10 -0.19
N LEU A 255 -10.87 -4.13 0.64
CA LEU A 255 -11.47 -5.45 0.44
C LEU A 255 -13.00 -5.42 0.64
N LEU A 256 -13.48 -4.64 1.61
CA LEU A 256 -14.92 -4.45 1.84
C LEU A 256 -15.59 -3.72 0.68
N GLU A 257 -14.96 -2.69 0.08
CA GLU A 257 -15.51 -2.01 -1.10
C GLU A 257 -15.71 -2.99 -2.27
N ILE A 258 -14.73 -3.86 -2.52
CA ILE A 258 -14.84 -4.91 -3.54
C ILE A 258 -16.00 -5.85 -3.21
N LEU A 259 -16.09 -6.29 -1.95
CA LEU A 259 -17.16 -7.18 -1.52
C LEU A 259 -18.53 -6.54 -1.62
N GLY A 260 -18.68 -5.26 -1.30
CA GLY A 260 -19.93 -4.51 -1.49
C GLY A 260 -20.37 -4.55 -2.95
N SER A 261 -19.44 -4.31 -3.88
CA SER A 261 -19.70 -4.45 -5.32
C SER A 261 -20.10 -5.88 -5.72
N ILE A 262 -19.44 -6.90 -5.16
CA ILE A 262 -19.74 -8.31 -5.41
C ILE A 262 -21.13 -8.70 -4.89
N ILE A 263 -21.48 -8.26 -3.68
CA ILE A 263 -22.75 -8.55 -3.00
C ILE A 263 -23.92 -7.94 -3.78
N ASN A 264 -23.76 -6.72 -4.29
CA ASN A 264 -24.76 -6.07 -5.14
C ASN A 264 -25.05 -6.87 -6.43
N GLY A 265 -24.11 -7.71 -6.87
CA GLY A 265 -24.28 -8.61 -8.01
C GLY A 265 -24.88 -9.98 -7.69
N PHE A 266 -25.30 -10.26 -6.45
CA PHE A 266 -25.84 -11.58 -6.09
C PHE A 266 -27.24 -11.82 -6.68
N ALA A 267 -27.41 -13.00 -7.27
CA ALA A 267 -28.71 -13.48 -7.72
C ALA A 267 -29.58 -13.92 -6.53
N LEU A 268 -30.89 -13.73 -6.65
CA LEU A 268 -31.88 -14.25 -5.71
C LEU A 268 -32.40 -15.62 -6.18
N PRO A 269 -32.69 -16.56 -5.26
CA PRO A 269 -32.56 -16.44 -3.81
C PRO A 269 -31.10 -16.52 -3.33
N LEU A 270 -30.79 -15.81 -2.23
CA LEU A 270 -29.45 -15.81 -1.65
C LEU A 270 -29.04 -17.20 -1.18
N LYS A 271 -27.84 -17.61 -1.61
CA LYS A 271 -27.22 -18.86 -1.18
C LYS A 271 -26.90 -18.84 0.32
N ALA A 272 -26.92 -20.01 0.94
CA ALA A 272 -26.58 -20.18 2.35
C ALA A 272 -25.16 -19.67 2.69
N GLU A 273 -24.20 -19.84 1.77
CA GLU A 273 -22.83 -19.35 1.94
C GLU A 273 -22.77 -17.82 2.15
N HIS A 274 -23.61 -17.04 1.45
CA HIS A 274 -23.65 -15.59 1.59
C HIS A 274 -24.27 -15.16 2.93
N LYS A 275 -25.27 -15.90 3.42
CA LYS A 275 -25.87 -15.68 4.74
C LYS A 275 -24.87 -15.98 5.86
N GLN A 276 -24.10 -17.07 5.72
CA GLN A 276 -23.05 -17.41 6.68
C GLN A 276 -21.94 -16.36 6.68
N PHE A 277 -21.56 -15.83 5.52
CA PHE A 277 -20.58 -14.76 5.42
C PHE A 277 -21.00 -13.50 6.19
N LEU A 278 -22.26 -13.06 6.01
CA LEU A 278 -22.82 -11.95 6.78
C LEU A 278 -22.73 -12.19 8.30
N LEU A 279 -23.23 -13.34 8.76
CA LEU A 279 -23.32 -13.64 10.19
C LEU A 279 -21.96 -13.86 10.86
N LYS A 280 -21.01 -14.49 10.17
CA LYS A 280 -19.73 -14.92 10.75
C LYS A 280 -18.58 -13.95 10.50
N VAL A 281 -18.73 -13.02 9.56
CA VAL A 281 -17.64 -12.10 9.18
C VAL A 281 -18.10 -10.65 9.31
N LEU A 282 -19.09 -10.22 8.52
CA LEU A 282 -19.49 -8.81 8.50
C LEU A 282 -20.05 -8.32 9.84
N ILE A 283 -20.87 -9.12 10.55
CA ILE A 283 -21.38 -8.74 11.87
C ILE A 283 -20.23 -8.62 12.90
N PRO A 284 -19.36 -9.64 13.09
CA PRO A 284 -18.23 -9.52 14.01
C PRO A 284 -17.26 -8.36 13.70
N MET A 285 -17.12 -7.93 12.44
CA MET A 285 -16.28 -6.77 12.09
C MET A 285 -16.70 -5.47 12.78
N HIS A 286 -17.97 -5.32 13.16
CA HIS A 286 -18.44 -4.15 13.93
C HIS A 286 -17.90 -4.11 15.36
N SER A 287 -17.29 -5.20 15.84
CA SER A 287 -16.66 -5.26 17.16
C SER A 287 -15.13 -5.15 17.11
N ALA A 288 -14.54 -5.05 15.92
CA ALA A 288 -13.10 -4.96 15.75
C ALA A 288 -12.57 -3.58 16.17
N LYS A 289 -11.34 -3.56 16.71
CA LYS A 289 -10.57 -2.34 16.93
C LYS A 289 -10.24 -1.71 15.57
N GLY A 290 -10.29 -0.38 15.47
CA GLY A 290 -10.09 0.33 14.19
C GLY A 290 -11.32 0.39 13.28
N LEU A 291 -12.52 0.07 13.80
CA LEU A 291 -13.79 0.18 13.05
C LEU A 291 -13.94 1.53 12.35
N ALA A 292 -13.50 2.62 12.96
CA ALA A 292 -13.59 3.97 12.40
C ALA A 292 -12.98 4.08 10.99
N LEU A 293 -11.93 3.32 10.68
CA LEU A 293 -11.24 3.33 9.37
C LEU A 293 -12.08 2.72 8.24
N PHE A 294 -13.01 1.81 8.56
CA PHE A 294 -13.77 1.05 7.59
C PHE A 294 -15.28 1.03 7.87
N HIS A 295 -15.75 1.84 8.82
CA HIS A 295 -17.14 1.88 9.27
C HIS A 295 -18.10 2.16 8.11
N ALA A 296 -17.72 3.09 7.22
CA ALA A 296 -18.54 3.46 6.08
C ALA A 296 -18.68 2.31 5.05
N GLN A 297 -17.69 1.42 4.97
CA GLN A 297 -17.64 0.31 4.01
C GLN A 297 -18.33 -0.95 4.55
N VAL A 298 -18.41 -1.13 5.86
CA VAL A 298 -19.10 -2.27 6.50
C VAL A 298 -20.61 -2.04 6.63
N CYS A 299 -21.04 -0.77 6.81
CA CYS A 299 -22.45 -0.37 6.90
C CYS A 299 -23.19 -0.55 5.58
#